data_AF-A0A9N9KDE3-F1
#
_entry.id   AF-A0A9N9KDE3-F1
#
_cell.length_a   1.000
_cell.length_b   1.000
_cell.length_c   1.000
_cell.angle_alpha   90.00
_cell.angle_beta   90.00
_cell.angle_gamma   90.00
#
_symmetry.space_group_name_H-M   'P 1'
#
loop_
_entity.id
_entity.type
_entity.pdbx_description
1 polymer ?
#
loop_
_entity_poly.entity_id
_entity_poly.type
_entity_poly.pdbx_seq_one_letter_code
_entity_poly.pdbx_strand_id
1 'polypeptide(L)'
;MANCTSLANNSHVQQPLFLAKISETKIIGKLLKAIVTKNKDAHLFINGEELRIHIASLNFFHKIAVIKRQQFLHYDFRFNREIHLPLFGEAFLESLTMFHSGRFSCLYDEQKITWILEVRSLYSPLIVTIEQCNIKTAWTIERLESTKPENPRLDENLAIKFAVAGSNFKKYFKDINLFGHTFTLEHSSRDRGSFVRIKTSDVYGESEVAIAHDSAIYHNTY
;
A
#
# COMPACT_ATOMS: atom_id res chain seq x y z
N MET A 1 61.37 -15.47 10.11
CA MET A 1 60.72 -14.15 9.95
C MET A 1 59.52 -14.34 9.03
N ALA A 2 58.31 -14.31 9.59
CA ALA A 2 57.08 -14.37 8.81
C ALA A 2 56.69 -12.94 8.41
N ASN A 3 56.67 -12.65 7.12
CA ASN A 3 56.16 -11.39 6.59
C ASN A 3 54.63 -11.44 6.64
N CYS A 4 54.04 -10.76 7.61
CA CYS A 4 52.63 -10.43 7.62
C CYS A 4 52.40 -9.23 6.69
N THR A 5 52.17 -9.49 5.41
CA THR A 5 51.48 -8.51 4.56
C THR A 5 50.00 -8.54 4.91
N SER A 6 49.55 -7.49 5.59
CA SER A 6 48.14 -7.30 5.92
C SER A 6 47.32 -7.19 4.63
N LEU A 7 46.43 -8.16 4.40
CA LEU A 7 45.25 -7.96 3.58
C LEU A 7 44.41 -6.88 4.26
N ALA A 8 44.59 -5.64 3.81
CA ALA A 8 43.61 -4.59 4.06
C ALA A 8 42.30 -5.06 3.41
N ASN A 9 41.39 -5.56 4.24
CA ASN A 9 40.02 -5.85 3.89
C ASN A 9 39.37 -4.55 3.39
N ASN A 10 39.40 -4.33 2.08
CA ASN A 10 38.37 -3.54 1.41
C ASN A 10 37.09 -4.37 1.46
N SER A 11 36.34 -4.24 2.55
CA SER A 11 34.93 -4.57 2.53
C SER A 11 34.24 -3.54 1.63
N HIS A 12 34.24 -3.81 0.32
CA HIS A 12 33.24 -3.22 -0.56
C HIS A 12 31.89 -3.66 -0.02
N VAL A 13 31.29 -2.84 0.85
CA VAL A 13 29.91 -3.00 1.26
C VAL A 13 29.11 -2.89 -0.02
N GLN A 14 28.65 -4.04 -0.51
CA GLN A 14 27.87 -4.13 -1.74
C GLN A 14 26.70 -3.16 -1.60
N GLN A 15 26.63 -2.20 -2.51
CA GLN A 15 25.58 -1.20 -2.45
C GLN A 15 24.22 -1.88 -2.63
N PRO A 16 23.18 -1.46 -1.89
CA PRO A 16 21.87 -2.11 -1.99
C PRO A 16 21.25 -1.89 -3.37
N LEU A 17 20.45 -2.87 -3.82
CA LEU A 17 19.66 -2.77 -5.06
C LEU A 17 18.54 -1.74 -4.94
N PHE A 18 18.00 -1.58 -3.74
CA PHE A 18 16.98 -0.60 -3.44
C PHE A 18 17.25 0.04 -2.08
N LEU A 19 17.15 1.36 -2.03
CA LEU A 19 17.22 2.16 -0.82
C LEU A 19 16.21 3.31 -0.92
N ALA A 20 15.28 3.40 0.04
CA ALA A 20 14.36 4.53 0.12
C ALA A 20 14.31 5.11 1.54
N LYS A 21 14.21 6.43 1.64
CA LYS A 21 14.03 7.15 2.90
C LYS A 21 12.67 7.84 2.95
N ILE A 22 11.99 7.73 4.08
CA ILE A 22 10.66 8.28 4.34
C ILE A 22 10.76 9.16 5.59
N SER A 23 10.35 10.41 5.47
CA SER A 23 10.15 11.33 6.61
C SER A 23 8.68 11.42 7.04
N GLU A 24 7.73 11.27 6.12
CA GLU A 24 6.28 11.40 6.40
C GLU A 24 5.55 10.05 6.53
N THR A 25 5.88 9.26 7.56
CA THR A 25 5.21 7.97 7.78
C THR A 25 3.74 8.08 8.17
N LYS A 26 3.25 9.25 8.57
CA LYS A 26 1.82 9.47 8.80
C LYS A 26 0.99 9.11 7.57
N ILE A 27 1.43 9.53 6.40
CA ILE A 27 0.71 9.31 5.14
C ILE A 27 0.86 7.86 4.70
N ILE A 28 2.11 7.34 4.69
CA ILE A 28 2.38 5.95 4.29
C ILE A 28 1.73 4.97 5.25
N GLY A 29 1.80 5.20 6.56
CA GLY A 29 1.14 4.40 7.58
C GLY A 29 -0.38 4.41 7.45
N LYS A 30 -1.01 5.56 7.14
CA LYS A 30 -2.45 5.61 6.84
C LYS A 30 -2.81 4.83 5.59
N LEU A 31 -2.01 4.96 4.52
CA LEU A 31 -2.17 4.21 3.28
C LEU A 31 -2.07 2.69 3.52
N LEU A 32 -1.05 2.26 4.25
CA LEU A 32 -0.85 0.87 4.62
C LEU A 32 -1.99 0.34 5.49
N LYS A 33 -2.45 1.10 6.50
CA LYS A 33 -3.63 0.71 7.31
C LYS A 33 -4.89 0.52 6.47
N ALA A 34 -5.04 1.26 5.36
CA ALA A 34 -6.19 1.12 4.48
C ALA A 34 -6.14 -0.15 3.61
N ILE A 35 -4.93 -0.60 3.22
CA ILE A 35 -4.77 -1.75 2.33
C ILE A 35 -4.42 -3.05 3.05
N VAL A 36 -3.64 -2.99 4.13
CA VAL A 36 -3.19 -4.16 4.90
C VAL A 36 -4.39 -4.84 5.51
N THR A 37 -4.47 -6.14 5.25
CA THR A 37 -5.56 -7.00 5.68
C THR A 37 -4.95 -8.08 6.56
N LYS A 38 -5.59 -8.36 7.71
CA LYS A 38 -5.11 -9.34 8.68
C LYS A 38 -4.83 -10.70 8.05
N ASN A 39 -3.72 -11.34 8.42
CA ASN A 39 -3.30 -12.64 7.92
C ASN A 39 -3.17 -12.74 6.39
N LYS A 40 -2.79 -11.64 5.71
CA LYS A 40 -2.54 -11.64 4.27
C LYS A 40 -1.12 -11.18 3.96
N ASP A 41 -0.53 -11.83 2.97
CA ASP A 41 0.75 -11.44 2.40
C ASP A 41 0.59 -10.10 1.67
N ALA A 42 1.62 -9.27 1.78
CA ALA A 42 1.78 -8.10 0.94
C ALA A 42 2.91 -8.34 -0.05
N HIS A 43 2.61 -8.12 -1.33
CA HIS A 43 3.58 -8.23 -2.40
C HIS A 43 4.09 -6.83 -2.74
N LEU A 44 5.36 -6.57 -2.42
CA LEU A 44 6.03 -5.34 -2.81
C LEU A 44 6.60 -5.52 -4.21
N PHE A 45 6.32 -4.54 -5.05
CA PHE A 45 6.84 -4.38 -6.40
C PHE A 45 7.61 -3.08 -6.44
N ILE A 46 8.93 -3.17 -6.62
CA ILE A 46 9.86 -2.04 -6.49
C ILE A 46 10.57 -1.86 -7.83
N ASN A 47 10.54 -0.65 -8.39
CA ASN A 47 11.22 -0.32 -9.64
C ASN A 47 11.83 1.09 -9.58
N GLY A 48 12.32 1.64 -10.69
CA GLY A 48 12.93 2.97 -10.69
C GLY A 48 11.97 4.14 -10.39
N GLU A 49 10.67 3.91 -10.46
CA GLU A 49 9.63 4.96 -10.45
C GLU A 49 8.73 4.90 -9.20
N GLU A 50 8.52 3.73 -8.61
CA GLU A 50 7.57 3.56 -7.53
C GLU A 50 7.83 2.34 -6.64
N LEU A 51 7.28 2.41 -5.44
CA LEU A 51 6.99 1.27 -4.58
C LEU A 51 5.49 0.98 -4.67
N ARG A 52 5.14 -0.17 -5.24
CA ARG A 52 3.76 -0.65 -5.31
C ARG A 52 3.58 -1.81 -4.34
N ILE A 53 2.52 -1.75 -3.54
CA ILE A 53 2.17 -2.77 -2.55
C ILE A 53 0.83 -3.36 -2.95
N HIS A 54 0.81 -4.67 -3.13
CA HIS A 54 -0.36 -5.40 -3.58
C HIS A 54 -0.75 -6.47 -2.58
N ILE A 55 -2.00 -6.43 -2.14
CA ILE A 55 -2.60 -7.46 -1.29
C ILE A 55 -3.76 -8.05 -2.07
N ALA A 56 -3.66 -9.34 -2.36
CA ALA A 56 -4.70 -10.10 -3.03
C ALA A 56 -5.38 -11.04 -2.04
N SER A 57 -6.71 -11.12 -2.12
CA SER A 57 -7.48 -12.11 -1.39
C SER A 57 -8.29 -12.92 -2.39
N LEU A 58 -8.09 -14.25 -2.35
CA LEU A 58 -8.91 -15.24 -3.09
C LEU A 58 -9.00 -14.96 -4.60
N ASN A 59 -7.97 -14.32 -5.18
CA ASN A 59 -7.88 -13.95 -6.61
C ASN A 59 -9.01 -13.04 -7.15
N PHE A 60 -9.92 -12.56 -6.31
CA PHE A 60 -11.01 -11.68 -6.73
C PHE A 60 -10.93 -10.27 -6.15
N PHE A 61 -10.24 -10.10 -5.02
CA PHE A 61 -10.16 -8.82 -4.34
C PHE A 61 -8.71 -8.36 -4.21
N HIS A 62 -8.42 -7.24 -4.84
CA HIS A 62 -7.07 -6.68 -4.92
C HIS A 62 -7.08 -5.28 -4.30
N LYS A 63 -6.22 -5.08 -3.30
CA LYS A 63 -5.91 -3.76 -2.75
C LYS A 63 -4.51 -3.39 -3.19
N ILE A 64 -4.38 -2.27 -3.90
CA ILE A 64 -3.12 -1.79 -4.45
C ILE A 64 -2.86 -0.40 -3.91
N ALA A 65 -1.70 -0.21 -3.28
CA ALA A 65 -1.17 1.10 -2.93
C ALA A 65 0.06 1.37 -3.79
N VAL A 66 0.18 2.60 -4.28
CA VAL A 66 1.34 3.05 -5.06
C VAL A 66 1.92 4.27 -4.38
N ILE A 67 3.23 4.23 -4.12
CA ILE A 67 4.01 5.33 -3.58
C ILE A 67 5.05 5.69 -4.63
N LYS A 68 4.90 6.86 -5.25
CA LYS A 68 5.79 7.32 -6.31
C LYS A 68 7.13 7.75 -5.73
N ARG A 69 8.20 7.61 -6.50
CA ARG A 69 9.57 7.99 -6.15
C ARG A 69 9.67 9.40 -5.54
N GLN A 70 8.91 10.36 -6.06
CA GLN A 70 8.93 11.75 -5.62
C GLN A 70 8.37 11.96 -4.21
N GLN A 71 7.63 10.98 -3.67
CA GLN A 71 7.07 11.03 -2.31
C GLN A 71 8.07 10.55 -1.25
N PHE A 72 9.24 10.05 -1.66
CA PHE A 72 10.31 9.67 -0.75
C PHE A 72 11.30 10.81 -0.60
N LEU A 73 11.89 10.95 0.59
CA LEU A 73 12.99 11.89 0.83
C LEU A 73 14.22 11.51 0.00
N HIS A 74 14.43 10.21 -0.18
CA HIS A 74 15.48 9.64 -1.01
C HIS A 74 14.98 8.33 -1.60
N TYR A 75 15.32 8.07 -2.86
CA TYR A 75 14.94 6.84 -3.55
C TYR A 75 16.04 6.50 -4.56
N ASP A 76 16.72 5.39 -4.29
CA ASP A 76 17.79 4.83 -5.11
C ASP A 76 17.42 3.40 -5.50
N PHE A 77 17.49 3.11 -6.78
CA PHE A 77 17.15 1.82 -7.35
C PHE A 77 18.16 1.47 -8.44
N ARG A 78 18.92 0.41 -8.23
CA ARG A 78 20.06 0.01 -9.07
C ARG A 78 19.81 -1.24 -9.89
N PHE A 79 18.60 -1.78 -9.85
CA PHE A 79 18.23 -2.95 -10.63
C PHE A 79 17.50 -2.53 -11.89
N ASN A 80 17.75 -3.19 -13.03
CA ASN A 80 17.12 -2.82 -14.31
C ASN A 80 15.74 -3.47 -14.53
N ARG A 81 15.28 -4.28 -13.57
CA ARG A 81 13.97 -4.94 -13.58
C ARG A 81 13.24 -4.64 -12.28
N GLU A 82 11.96 -4.96 -12.21
CA GLU A 82 11.18 -4.88 -10.98
C GLU A 82 11.66 -5.91 -9.95
N ILE A 83 11.87 -5.50 -8.70
CA ILE A 83 12.03 -6.41 -7.56
C ILE A 83 10.63 -6.79 -7.08
N HIS A 84 10.36 -8.09 -7.01
CA HIS A 84 9.17 -8.63 -6.36
C HIS A 84 9.55 -9.22 -5.01
N LEU A 85 8.97 -8.70 -3.93
CA LEU A 85 9.24 -9.08 -2.56
C LEU A 85 7.92 -9.36 -1.81
N PRO A 86 7.45 -10.61 -1.78
CA PRO A 86 6.37 -11.03 -0.88
C PRO A 86 6.85 -11.03 0.57
N LEU A 87 6.03 -10.49 1.47
CA LEU A 87 6.29 -10.44 2.90
C LEU A 87 4.98 -10.46 3.70
N PHE A 88 5.07 -10.65 5.02
CA PHE A 88 3.89 -10.60 5.88
C PHE A 88 3.40 -9.15 6.03
N GLY A 89 2.18 -8.87 5.54
CA GLY A 89 1.68 -7.49 5.43
C GLY A 89 1.56 -6.76 6.77
N GLU A 90 1.17 -7.48 7.82
CA GLU A 90 1.06 -6.91 9.18
C GLU A 90 2.43 -6.55 9.75
N ALA A 91 3.45 -7.42 9.59
CA ALA A 91 4.81 -7.11 10.01
C ALA A 91 5.34 -5.84 9.30
N PHE A 92 5.06 -5.68 8.01
CA PHE A 92 5.44 -4.47 7.28
C PHE A 92 4.69 -3.23 7.77
N LEU A 93 3.38 -3.32 8.04
CA LEU A 93 2.63 -2.22 8.63
C LEU A 93 3.16 -1.83 10.02
N GLU A 94 3.39 -2.81 10.88
CA GLU A 94 3.91 -2.59 12.23
C GLU A 94 5.29 -1.94 12.17
N SER A 95 6.17 -2.40 11.28
CA SER A 95 7.50 -1.83 11.05
C SER A 95 7.50 -0.32 10.76
N LEU A 96 6.44 0.17 10.12
CA LEU A 96 6.29 1.58 9.73
C LEU A 96 5.42 2.38 10.70
N THR A 97 4.78 1.73 11.68
CA THR A 97 3.85 2.36 12.63
C THR A 97 4.15 2.09 14.10
N MET A 98 5.22 1.34 14.40
CA MET A 98 5.62 0.96 15.76
C MET A 98 5.82 2.17 16.69
N PHE A 99 6.28 3.31 16.15
CA PHE A 99 6.56 4.53 16.92
C PHE A 99 5.40 5.54 16.91
N HIS A 100 4.23 5.16 16.38
CA HIS A 100 3.11 6.07 16.11
C HIS A 100 1.96 6.00 17.12
N SER A 101 2.05 5.18 18.19
CA SER A 101 0.94 4.97 19.13
C SER A 101 1.09 5.77 20.43
N GLY A 102 0.79 7.07 20.37
CA GLY A 102 0.22 7.84 21.49
C GLY A 102 1.03 7.93 22.80
N ARG A 103 2.32 7.57 22.81
CA ARG A 103 3.20 7.69 23.99
C ARG A 103 4.08 8.92 23.83
N PHE A 104 3.59 10.06 24.32
CA PHE A 104 4.40 11.25 24.51
C PHE A 104 5.45 10.99 25.59
N SER A 105 6.70 10.75 25.19
CA SER A 105 7.84 11.02 26.05
C SER A 105 8.54 12.27 25.52
N CYS A 106 9.10 13.08 26.41
CA CYS A 106 9.82 14.32 26.10
C CYS A 106 11.06 14.13 25.18
N LEU A 107 11.39 12.88 24.81
CA LEU A 107 12.49 12.53 23.91
C LEU A 107 12.01 12.16 22.49
N TYR A 108 10.69 12.06 22.26
CA TYR A 108 10.13 11.68 20.97
C TYR A 108 9.64 12.91 20.19
N ASP A 109 10.33 13.19 19.10
CA ASP A 109 9.88 14.15 18.08
C ASP A 109 9.59 13.36 16.80
N GLU A 110 8.31 13.08 16.54
CA GLU A 110 7.85 12.36 15.36
C GLU A 110 8.32 13.02 14.05
N GLN A 111 8.59 14.33 14.05
CA GLN A 111 9.07 15.05 12.87
C GLN A 111 10.54 14.75 12.55
N LYS A 112 11.28 14.11 13.45
CA LYS A 112 12.70 13.79 13.31
C LYS A 112 12.99 12.32 13.02
N ILE A 113 11.95 11.50 12.86
CA ILE A 113 12.11 10.08 12.58
C ILE A 113 12.22 9.87 11.07
N THR A 114 13.29 9.22 10.62
CA THR A 114 13.46 8.78 9.23
C THR A 114 13.39 7.27 9.16
N TRP A 115 12.50 6.74 8.33
CA TRP A 115 12.45 5.32 8.01
C TRP A 115 13.25 5.07 6.74
N ILE A 116 14.06 4.03 6.75
CA ILE A 116 14.92 3.62 5.66
C ILE A 116 14.52 2.21 5.27
N LEU A 117 14.08 2.02 4.04
CA LEU A 117 13.77 0.73 3.44
C LEU A 117 14.96 0.31 2.57
N GLU A 118 15.48 -0.90 2.78
CA GLU A 118 16.67 -1.40 2.09
C GLU A 118 16.45 -2.84 1.61
N VAL A 119 16.81 -3.11 0.35
CA VAL A 119 16.92 -4.47 -0.21
C VAL A 119 18.29 -4.60 -0.87
N ARG A 120 19.11 -5.53 -0.36
CA ARG A 120 20.52 -5.67 -0.77
C ARG A 120 20.71 -6.49 -2.04
N SER A 121 19.88 -7.51 -2.24
CA SER A 121 19.91 -8.40 -3.41
C SER A 121 18.51 -8.92 -3.74
N LEU A 122 18.33 -9.62 -4.86
CA LEU A 122 17.01 -10.10 -5.28
C LEU A 122 16.36 -11.10 -4.32
N TYR A 123 17.19 -11.80 -3.54
CA TYR A 123 16.75 -12.82 -2.59
C TYR A 123 16.88 -12.35 -1.14
N SER A 124 17.35 -11.12 -0.90
CA SER A 124 17.48 -10.59 0.45
C SER A 124 16.11 -10.20 1.03
N PRO A 125 15.94 -10.31 2.35
CA PRO A 125 14.77 -9.76 3.04
C PRO A 125 14.70 -8.23 2.92
N LEU A 126 13.56 -7.66 3.34
CA LEU A 126 13.44 -6.21 3.50
C LEU A 126 14.06 -5.81 4.83
N ILE A 127 15.05 -4.93 4.81
CA ILE A 127 15.56 -4.29 6.02
C ILE A 127 14.85 -2.96 6.18
N VAL A 128 14.25 -2.75 7.35
CA VAL A 128 13.63 -1.48 7.72
C VAL A 128 14.42 -0.91 8.90
N THR A 129 15.02 0.26 8.70
CA THR A 129 15.77 0.97 9.73
C THR A 129 15.05 2.26 10.10
N ILE A 130 14.91 2.53 11.38
CA ILE A 130 14.51 3.82 11.89
C ILE A 130 15.74 4.57 12.41
N GLU A 131 15.89 5.80 11.95
CA GLU A 131 16.91 6.74 12.38
C GLU A 131 16.25 7.93 13.08
N GLN A 132 16.57 8.16 14.35
CA GLN A 132 16.09 9.29 15.15
C GLN A 132 17.19 9.76 16.11
N CYS A 133 17.59 11.04 16.04
CA CYS A 133 18.51 11.67 17.00
C CYS A 133 19.77 10.81 17.32
N ASN A 134 20.43 10.28 16.28
CA ASN A 134 21.59 9.38 16.34
C ASN A 134 21.34 7.94 16.83
N ILE A 135 20.10 7.58 17.14
CA ILE A 135 19.71 6.21 17.42
C ILE A 135 19.26 5.56 16.11
N LYS A 136 19.77 4.35 15.84
CA LYS A 136 19.37 3.52 14.71
C LYS A 136 18.85 2.19 15.22
N THR A 137 17.61 1.88 14.87
CA THR A 137 17.02 0.58 15.16
C THR A 137 16.63 -0.06 13.84
N ALA A 138 17.12 -1.27 13.59
CA ALA A 138 16.85 -2.01 12.37
C ALA A 138 16.17 -3.33 12.68
N TRP A 139 15.25 -3.73 11.80
CA TRP A 139 14.66 -5.05 11.79
C TRP A 139 14.58 -5.56 10.36
N THR A 140 14.59 -6.89 10.28
CA THR A 140 14.54 -7.63 9.03
C THR A 140 13.16 -8.25 8.91
N ILE A 141 12.50 -8.00 7.79
CA ILE A 141 11.23 -8.64 7.44
C ILE A 141 11.54 -9.71 6.40
N GLU A 142 11.38 -10.96 6.81
CA GLU A 142 11.69 -12.10 5.98
C GLU A 142 10.84 -12.13 4.71
N ARG A 143 11.49 -12.55 3.62
CA ARG A 143 10.83 -12.82 2.35
C ARG A 143 10.01 -14.09 2.50
N LEU A 144 8.78 -14.08 1.99
CA LEU A 144 7.93 -15.26 1.93
C LEU A 144 8.09 -16.00 0.60
N GLU A 145 7.77 -17.28 0.59
CA GLU A 145 7.53 -18.04 -0.64
C GLU A 145 6.05 -17.92 -0.98
N SER A 146 5.68 -16.89 -1.74
CA SER A 146 4.29 -16.60 -2.08
C SER A 146 4.14 -16.31 -3.58
N THR A 147 3.11 -16.90 -4.18
CA THR A 147 2.83 -16.78 -5.61
C THR A 147 2.57 -15.32 -5.98
N LYS A 148 3.22 -14.83 -7.04
CA LYS A 148 2.99 -13.46 -7.53
C LYS A 148 1.51 -13.30 -7.89
N PRO A 149 0.78 -12.32 -7.31
CA PRO A 149 -0.62 -12.11 -7.62
C PRO A 149 -0.77 -11.63 -9.07
N GLU A 150 -1.88 -12.01 -9.69
CA GLU A 150 -2.26 -11.44 -10.98
C GLU A 150 -2.49 -9.94 -10.84
N ASN A 151 -1.94 -9.15 -11.76
CA ASN A 151 -2.16 -7.71 -11.78
C ASN A 151 -3.51 -7.44 -12.44
N PRO A 152 -4.54 -6.99 -11.72
CA PRO A 152 -5.84 -6.71 -12.32
C PRO A 152 -5.66 -5.60 -13.35
N ARG A 153 -5.98 -5.91 -14.62
CA ARG A 153 -6.05 -4.88 -15.67
C ARG A 153 -7.34 -4.11 -15.45
N LEU A 154 -7.23 -2.84 -15.11
CA LEU A 154 -8.34 -1.91 -15.30
C LEU A 154 -8.52 -1.76 -16.81
N ASP A 155 -9.66 -2.20 -17.32
CA ASP A 155 -10.02 -1.96 -18.72
C ASP A 155 -10.08 -0.45 -18.95
N GLU A 156 -9.45 0.03 -20.02
CA GLU A 156 -9.53 1.44 -20.43
C GLU A 156 -10.96 1.78 -20.90
N ASN A 157 -11.76 0.76 -21.24
CA ASN A 157 -13.15 0.86 -21.68
C ASN A 157 -14.13 0.72 -20.52
N LEU A 158 -13.95 1.50 -19.44
CA LEU A 158 -14.95 1.57 -18.38
C LEU A 158 -16.27 2.11 -18.94
N ALA A 159 -17.34 1.31 -18.92
CA ALA A 159 -18.64 1.73 -19.42
C ALA A 159 -19.16 3.00 -18.72
N ILE A 160 -18.89 3.13 -17.41
CA ILE A 160 -19.34 4.24 -16.58
C ILE A 160 -18.25 4.64 -15.58
N LYS A 161 -17.95 5.93 -15.50
CA LYS A 161 -17.08 6.52 -14.48
C LYS A 161 -17.80 7.65 -13.76
N PHE A 162 -17.88 7.57 -12.44
CA PHE A 162 -18.43 8.63 -11.59
C PHE A 162 -17.51 8.89 -10.39
N ALA A 163 -17.55 10.11 -9.86
CA ALA A 163 -16.79 10.51 -8.69
C ALA A 163 -17.73 10.97 -7.57
N VAL A 164 -17.43 10.55 -6.34
CA VAL A 164 -18.16 10.94 -5.13
C VAL A 164 -17.16 11.55 -4.14
N ALA A 165 -17.50 12.67 -3.53
CA ALA A 165 -16.68 13.26 -2.48
C ALA A 165 -16.50 12.26 -1.32
N GLY A 166 -15.25 12.08 -0.86
CA GLY A 166 -14.92 11.10 0.18
C GLY A 166 -15.65 11.31 1.51
N SER A 167 -15.99 12.56 1.85
CA SER A 167 -16.81 12.91 3.03
C SER A 167 -18.22 12.31 2.97
N ASN A 168 -18.79 12.21 1.77
CA ASN A 168 -20.13 11.66 1.54
C ASN A 168 -20.09 10.14 1.40
N PHE A 169 -19.00 9.57 0.87
CA PHE A 169 -18.81 8.13 0.73
C PHE A 169 -18.96 7.39 2.07
N LYS A 170 -18.35 7.90 3.14
CA LYS A 170 -18.45 7.28 4.47
C LYS A 170 -19.88 7.32 5.03
N LYS A 171 -20.66 8.34 4.70
CA LYS A 171 -22.08 8.43 5.07
C LYS A 171 -22.87 7.33 4.35
N TYR A 172 -22.74 7.23 3.02
CA TYR A 172 -23.49 6.26 2.22
C TYR A 172 -23.17 4.81 2.59
N PHE A 173 -21.90 4.47 2.83
CA PHE A 173 -21.49 3.10 3.11
C PHE A 173 -21.69 2.66 4.58
N LYS A 174 -21.87 3.61 5.51
CA LYS A 174 -22.23 3.26 6.90
C LYS A 174 -23.66 2.73 7.01
N ASP A 175 -24.53 3.20 6.12
CA ASP A 175 -25.96 2.86 6.12
C ASP A 175 -26.27 1.63 5.25
N ILE A 176 -25.27 1.10 4.52
CA ILE A 176 -25.40 -0.17 3.81
C ILE A 176 -25.39 -1.29 4.84
N ASN A 177 -26.44 -2.10 4.80
CA ASN A 177 -26.54 -3.29 5.62
C ASN A 177 -25.42 -4.28 5.24
N LEU A 178 -24.43 -4.45 6.12
CA LEU A 178 -23.30 -5.37 5.94
C LEU A 178 -23.70 -6.85 6.11
N PHE A 179 -24.96 -7.14 6.45
CA PHE A 179 -25.47 -8.50 6.62
C PHE A 179 -25.97 -9.14 5.31
N GLY A 180 -26.06 -8.37 4.21
CA GLY A 180 -26.36 -8.93 2.89
C GLY A 180 -25.16 -9.69 2.30
N HIS A 181 -25.41 -10.83 1.66
CA HIS A 181 -24.36 -11.61 0.99
C HIS A 181 -23.90 -10.99 -0.33
N THR A 182 -24.75 -10.17 -0.95
CA THR A 182 -24.49 -9.50 -2.22
C THR A 182 -25.03 -8.06 -2.18
N PHE A 183 -24.42 -7.18 -2.96
CA PHE A 183 -24.96 -5.85 -3.24
C PHE A 183 -24.96 -5.63 -4.75
N THR A 184 -25.95 -4.90 -5.23
CA THR A 184 -26.05 -4.48 -6.64
C THR A 184 -25.76 -2.99 -6.72
N LEU A 185 -24.84 -2.60 -7.60
CA LEU A 185 -24.57 -1.22 -7.95
C LEU A 185 -25.29 -0.89 -9.27
N GLU A 186 -26.34 -0.09 -9.20
CA GLU A 186 -27.07 0.40 -10.37
C GLU A 186 -26.61 1.83 -10.70
N HIS A 187 -26.50 2.14 -11.98
CA HIS A 187 -26.30 3.50 -12.46
C HIS A 187 -27.42 3.83 -13.45
N SER A 188 -28.05 4.99 -13.31
CA SER A 188 -29.05 5.48 -14.27
C SER A 188 -28.80 6.93 -14.64
N SER A 189 -28.89 7.21 -15.95
CA SER A 189 -28.86 8.55 -16.53
C SER A 189 -30.25 9.11 -16.84
N ARG A 190 -31.30 8.27 -16.71
CA ARG A 190 -32.63 8.52 -17.31
C ARG A 190 -33.69 8.99 -16.30
N ASP A 191 -33.55 8.66 -15.01
CA ASP A 191 -34.64 8.81 -14.04
C ASP A 191 -34.40 9.90 -12.97
N ARG A 192 -34.30 11.18 -13.35
CA ARG A 192 -34.19 12.38 -12.46
C ARG A 192 -32.77 12.90 -12.17
N GLY A 193 -31.90 12.88 -13.17
CA GLY A 193 -30.49 13.25 -13.03
C GLY A 193 -29.61 12.01 -12.89
N SER A 194 -28.31 12.15 -13.06
CA SER A 194 -27.40 11.01 -13.00
C SER A 194 -27.18 10.58 -11.55
N PHE A 195 -27.52 9.33 -11.21
CA PHE A 195 -27.34 8.78 -9.86
C PHE A 195 -26.80 7.35 -9.89
N VAL A 196 -26.17 6.97 -8.78
CA VAL A 196 -25.73 5.61 -8.49
C VAL A 196 -26.54 5.09 -7.32
N ARG A 197 -26.99 3.85 -7.38
CA ARG A 197 -27.78 3.24 -6.31
C ARG A 197 -27.11 1.95 -5.87
N ILE A 198 -27.02 1.75 -4.56
CA ILE A 198 -26.58 0.49 -3.97
C ILE A 198 -27.81 -0.18 -3.39
N LYS A 199 -28.14 -1.37 -3.88
CA LYS A 199 -29.19 -2.23 -3.34
C LYS A 199 -28.56 -3.42 -2.63
N THR A 200 -29.02 -3.73 -1.43
CA THR A 200 -28.68 -4.96 -0.70
C THR A 200 -29.97 -5.73 -0.45
N SER A 201 -29.96 -7.03 -0.71
CA SER A 201 -31.05 -7.94 -0.33
C SER A 201 -30.52 -8.87 0.76
N ASP A 202 -31.26 -8.97 1.86
CA ASP A 202 -31.05 -9.99 2.88
C ASP A 202 -32.36 -10.72 3.20
N VAL A 203 -32.29 -11.69 4.12
CA VAL A 203 -33.43 -12.53 4.54
C VAL A 203 -34.53 -11.70 5.23
N TYR A 204 -34.24 -10.47 5.65
CA TYR A 204 -35.11 -9.59 6.43
C TYR A 204 -35.67 -8.41 5.63
N GLY A 205 -35.21 -8.20 4.39
CA GLY A 205 -35.79 -7.22 3.47
C GLY A 205 -34.80 -6.67 2.46
N GLU A 206 -35.30 -5.78 1.60
CA GLU A 206 -34.48 -5.00 0.68
C GLU A 206 -34.09 -3.66 1.33
N SER A 207 -32.83 -3.29 1.21
CA SER A 207 -32.34 -1.96 1.57
C SER A 207 -31.74 -1.29 0.34
N GLU A 208 -32.03 0.00 0.18
CA GLU A 208 -31.59 0.82 -0.94
C GLU A 208 -30.96 2.11 -0.44
N VAL A 209 -29.77 2.42 -0.95
CA VAL A 209 -29.09 3.71 -0.75
C VAL A 209 -28.85 4.36 -2.12
N ALA A 210 -29.47 5.52 -2.35
CA ALA A 210 -29.21 6.35 -3.52
C ALA A 210 -28.07 7.33 -3.24
N ILE A 211 -27.09 7.34 -4.14
CA ILE A 211 -25.89 8.18 -4.12
C ILE A 211 -26.01 9.19 -5.26
N ALA A 212 -26.23 10.45 -4.91
CA ALA A 212 -26.04 11.56 -5.83
C ALA A 212 -24.53 11.74 -6.10
N HIS A 213 -24.18 11.99 -7.36
CA HIS A 213 -22.80 12.23 -7.76
C HIS A 213 -22.70 13.50 -8.62
N ASP A 214 -21.59 14.23 -8.51
CA ASP A 214 -21.45 15.56 -9.11
C ASP A 214 -21.03 15.51 -10.59
N SER A 215 -20.51 14.37 -11.06
CA SER A 215 -20.13 14.15 -12.47
C SER A 215 -20.14 12.66 -12.83
N ALA A 216 -20.73 12.33 -13.99
CA ALA A 216 -20.58 11.03 -14.64
C ALA A 216 -20.05 11.23 -16.06
N ILE A 217 -19.08 10.42 -16.45
CA ILE A 217 -18.59 10.31 -17.82
C ILE A 217 -19.09 8.96 -18.34
N TYR A 218 -19.86 9.02 -19.43
CA TYR A 218 -20.34 7.85 -20.14
C TYR A 218 -19.40 7.59 -21.30
N HIS A 219 -18.91 6.36 -21.42
CA HIS A 219 -18.25 5.91 -22.62
C HIS A 219 -19.31 5.26 -23.51
N ASN A 220 -19.41 5.69 -24.76
CA ASN A 220 -20.30 5.03 -25.72
C ASN A 220 -19.85 3.59 -25.88
N THR A 221 -20.64 2.65 -25.36
CA THR A 221 -20.55 1.25 -25.73
C THR A 221 -21.14 1.14 -27.13
N TYR A 222 -20.27 0.96 -28.13
CA TYR A 222 -20.66 0.56 -29.48
C TYR A 222 -21.19 -0.86 -29.49
#